data_AF-F0SNU0-F1
#
_entry.id   AF-F0SNU0-F1
#
_cell.length_a   1.000
_cell.length_b   1.000
_cell.length_c   1.000
_cell.angle_alpha   90.00
_cell.angle_beta   90.00
_cell.angle_gamma   90.00
#
_symmetry.space_group_name_H-M   'P 1'
#
loop_
_entity.id
_entity.type
_entity.pdbx_description
1 polymer ?
#
loop_
_entity_poly.entity_id
_entity_poly.type
_entity_poly.pdbx_seq_one_letter_code
_entity_poly.pdbx_strand_id
1 'polypeptide(L)'
;MKKTMWVMLAMVVAGVAMSTSVEAQGDKSSSKQPNILFIMGDDIGMWNIGAYHRGLMAGRTPNIDKLAREGAIFTDYYAEASCTAGRANFITGELPIRTGLTTVGQAGATIGMPAQAPTIATALKEMGYATGQFGKNHLGDRNEYLPTVHGFDEFFGYLYHLDAMEDPFHPNYPQDLLDKVGPRNVLHCFATDEDDTTVDPRWGKVGKQKIEDKGPLPPHPTDGIELNMETVDDVILEHTVNFMKKAQKEDKPFFVWLNPTRMHVKTHLAPKYQKLQTPQNGWSIQEAGMAQFDDVIGGAMKQLEEMGEADNTIIVVTTDNGTEGFTWPDGGTTPFKGWKGMGTEGGFRAPCVIRWPGQVKPNQVINGVMSGMDWFPTFVAAAGYEGDIKADLMKGKKLNGTEYKVHLDGYDQTKLLTENGESARDELWYFTESTLAAARIGDYKYVFIEQPDGWFGPKVKLDWPGVYNLRLDPFEKMSIGDSMYAANWWTYEFWRYVFVQQEVAKLAKTAIDFPPMQPGASFNLEAVKDQVKKAISSRTGN
;
A
#
# COMPACT_ATOMS: atom_id res chain seq x y z
N MET A 1 18.30 -47.57 -73.02
CA MET A 1 17.24 -47.20 -72.05
C MET A 1 17.83 -46.13 -71.12
N LYS A 2 17.61 -44.83 -71.40
CA LYS A 2 16.72 -43.89 -70.66
C LYS A 2 16.88 -43.98 -69.12
N LYS A 3 17.11 -42.93 -68.32
CA LYS A 3 17.26 -41.47 -68.51
C LYS A 3 17.80 -40.87 -67.18
N THR A 4 18.76 -39.96 -67.30
CA THR A 4 18.98 -38.68 -66.57
C THR A 4 18.59 -38.50 -65.09
N MET A 5 19.54 -37.99 -64.29
CA MET A 5 19.24 -36.96 -63.28
C MET A 5 20.44 -36.01 -63.09
N TRP A 6 20.14 -34.72 -63.13
CA TRP A 6 21.04 -33.57 -63.04
C TRP A 6 21.39 -33.25 -61.58
N VAL A 7 22.59 -32.73 -61.31
CA VAL A 7 22.88 -31.93 -60.12
C VAL A 7 23.58 -30.64 -60.54
N MET A 8 22.98 -29.52 -60.17
CA MET A 8 23.40 -28.15 -60.44
C MET A 8 24.63 -27.75 -59.62
N LEU A 9 25.50 -26.96 -60.25
CA LEU A 9 26.62 -26.25 -59.67
C LEU A 9 26.13 -24.87 -59.16
N ALA A 10 26.25 -24.60 -57.85
CA ALA A 10 25.99 -23.28 -57.28
C ALA A 10 27.31 -22.61 -56.88
N MET A 11 27.62 -21.47 -57.50
CA MET A 11 28.75 -20.61 -57.15
C MET A 11 28.46 -19.87 -55.83
N VAL A 12 29.38 -19.96 -54.87
CA VAL A 12 29.39 -19.12 -53.66
C VAL A 12 30.28 -17.91 -53.94
N VAL A 13 29.67 -16.73 -53.97
CA VAL A 13 30.37 -15.43 -53.95
C VAL A 13 30.54 -15.00 -52.49
N ALA A 14 31.78 -14.90 -52.03
CA ALA A 14 32.12 -14.39 -50.70
C ALA A 14 32.14 -12.85 -50.73
N GLY A 15 31.12 -12.23 -50.13
CA GLY A 15 31.11 -10.79 -49.84
C GLY A 15 31.67 -10.53 -48.44
N VAL A 16 32.78 -9.80 -48.35
CA VAL A 16 33.35 -9.30 -47.09
C VAL A 16 32.52 -8.10 -46.65
N ALA A 17 31.69 -8.26 -45.62
CA ALA A 17 31.03 -7.16 -44.93
C ALA A 17 31.95 -6.66 -43.80
N MET A 18 32.47 -5.44 -43.94
CA MET A 18 33.10 -4.72 -42.83
C MET A 18 32.00 -4.25 -41.87
N SER A 19 31.87 -4.92 -40.73
CA SER A 19 31.05 -4.46 -39.62
C SER A 19 31.79 -3.38 -38.85
N THR A 20 31.43 -2.12 -39.06
CA THR A 20 31.78 -1.02 -38.17
C THR A 20 30.96 -1.15 -36.89
N SER A 21 31.61 -1.59 -35.82
CA SER A 21 31.08 -1.53 -34.46
C SER A 21 30.98 -0.06 -34.05
N VAL A 22 29.76 0.47 -34.06
CA VAL A 22 29.43 1.70 -33.34
C VAL A 22 29.45 1.35 -31.86
N GLU A 23 30.55 1.65 -31.18
CA GLU A 23 30.55 1.75 -29.72
C GLU A 23 29.60 2.88 -29.35
N ALA A 24 28.42 2.52 -28.85
CA ALA A 24 27.58 3.44 -28.13
C ALA A 24 28.38 3.90 -26.90
N GLN A 25 28.98 5.08 -26.98
CA GLN A 25 29.40 5.83 -25.81
C GLN A 25 28.15 6.09 -24.98
N GLY A 26 27.87 5.19 -24.03
CA GLY A 26 27.01 5.50 -22.92
C GLY A 26 27.69 6.62 -22.15
N ASP A 27 27.19 7.84 -22.31
CA ASP A 27 27.44 8.90 -21.35
C ASP A 27 27.15 8.31 -19.98
N LYS A 28 28.17 8.25 -19.13
CA LYS A 28 27.97 8.16 -17.68
C LYS A 28 27.37 9.49 -17.24
N SER A 29 26.10 9.69 -17.60
CA SER A 29 25.21 10.63 -16.95
C SER A 29 25.36 10.38 -15.46
N SER A 30 25.75 11.40 -14.70
CA SER A 30 25.59 11.37 -13.24
C SER A 30 24.17 10.90 -12.97
N SER A 31 23.99 9.71 -12.39
CA SER A 31 22.69 9.06 -12.36
C SER A 31 21.69 9.98 -11.66
N LYS A 32 20.79 10.60 -12.43
CA LYS A 32 19.71 11.45 -11.92
C LYS A 32 18.93 10.62 -10.90
N GLN A 33 18.62 11.20 -9.75
CA GLN A 33 17.74 10.55 -8.78
C GLN A 33 16.42 10.18 -9.47
N PRO A 34 15.90 8.95 -9.27
CA PRO A 34 14.69 8.53 -9.94
C PRO A 34 13.49 9.27 -9.34
N ASN A 35 12.52 9.62 -10.17
CA ASN A 35 11.19 9.97 -9.68
C ASN A 35 10.51 8.72 -9.13
N ILE A 36 9.56 8.89 -8.20
CA ILE A 36 8.82 7.80 -7.58
C ILE A 36 7.33 8.13 -7.69
N LEU A 37 6.58 7.26 -8.37
CA LEU A 37 5.14 7.25 -8.42
C LEU A 37 4.62 5.97 -7.77
N PHE A 38 4.15 6.12 -6.53
CA PHE A 38 3.54 5.03 -5.78
C PHE A 38 2.02 5.14 -5.85
N ILE A 39 1.37 4.17 -6.46
CA ILE A 39 -0.09 4.12 -6.64
C ILE A 39 -0.66 3.05 -5.72
N MET A 40 -1.57 3.45 -4.84
CA MET A 40 -2.21 2.57 -3.88
C MET A 40 -3.73 2.60 -4.07
N GLY A 41 -4.28 1.49 -4.54
CA GLY A 41 -5.72 1.26 -4.50
C GLY A 41 -6.19 0.87 -3.09
N ASP A 42 -7.49 0.68 -2.94
CA ASP A 42 -8.17 0.39 -1.68
C ASP A 42 -8.92 -0.93 -1.81
N ASP A 43 -8.68 -1.89 -0.91
CA ASP A 43 -9.35 -3.20 -0.83
C ASP A 43 -9.19 -4.16 -2.04
N ILE A 44 -8.09 -4.07 -2.79
CA ILE A 44 -7.95 -4.81 -4.05
C ILE A 44 -7.38 -6.23 -3.84
N GLY A 45 -8.13 -7.25 -4.24
CA GLY A 45 -7.63 -8.62 -4.29
C GLY A 45 -6.62 -8.89 -5.38
N MET A 46 -5.72 -9.84 -5.10
CA MET A 46 -4.68 -10.22 -6.05
C MET A 46 -5.29 -10.65 -7.40
N TRP A 47 -6.38 -11.41 -7.39
CA TRP A 47 -7.07 -11.86 -8.62
C TRP A 47 -8.04 -10.84 -9.22
N ASN A 48 -8.22 -9.66 -8.63
CA ASN A 48 -8.95 -8.58 -9.27
C ASN A 48 -8.12 -7.88 -10.37
N ILE A 49 -6.82 -8.20 -10.48
CA ILE A 49 -5.91 -7.69 -11.51
C ILE A 49 -5.61 -8.77 -12.58
N GLY A 50 -5.69 -8.36 -13.84
CA GLY A 50 -5.50 -9.19 -15.04
C GLY A 50 -4.22 -10.02 -15.04
N ALA A 51 -3.10 -9.36 -14.74
CA ALA A 51 -1.77 -9.96 -14.67
C ALA A 51 -1.68 -11.16 -13.72
N TYR A 52 -2.50 -11.18 -12.66
CA TYR A 52 -2.51 -12.25 -11.66
C TYR A 52 -3.49 -13.36 -11.98
N HIS A 53 -4.73 -13.02 -12.37
CA HIS A 53 -5.75 -14.05 -12.61
C HIS A 53 -5.62 -14.70 -14.00
N ARG A 54 -4.85 -14.11 -14.93
CA ARG A 54 -4.49 -14.67 -16.24
C ARG A 54 -5.69 -15.22 -17.04
N GLY A 55 -6.79 -14.48 -17.01
CA GLY A 55 -8.04 -14.83 -17.70
C GLY A 55 -9.04 -15.68 -16.90
N LEU A 56 -8.74 -16.09 -15.66
CA LEU A 56 -9.69 -16.80 -14.80
C LEU A 56 -10.91 -15.96 -14.39
N MET A 57 -10.72 -14.67 -14.13
CA MET A 57 -11.80 -13.74 -13.77
C MET A 57 -12.24 -12.88 -14.96
N ALA A 58 -13.40 -12.21 -14.84
CA ALA A 58 -14.01 -11.43 -15.92
C ALA A 58 -13.40 -10.03 -16.10
N GLY A 59 -12.96 -9.40 -15.00
CA GLY A 59 -12.34 -8.07 -14.99
C GLY A 59 -11.07 -7.99 -15.84
N ARG A 60 -10.74 -6.79 -16.34
CA ARG A 60 -9.55 -6.56 -17.18
C ARG A 60 -8.87 -5.26 -16.74
N THR A 61 -7.55 -5.29 -16.69
CA THR A 61 -6.71 -4.16 -16.25
C THR A 61 -5.55 -3.97 -17.23
N PRO A 62 -5.81 -3.59 -18.50
CA PRO A 62 -4.80 -3.57 -19.54
C PRO A 62 -3.59 -2.66 -19.23
N ASN A 63 -3.77 -1.57 -18.49
CA ASN A 63 -2.69 -0.66 -18.11
C ASN A 63 -1.79 -1.29 -17.03
N ILE A 64 -2.38 -1.88 -15.98
CA ILE A 64 -1.62 -2.63 -14.96
C ILE A 64 -0.94 -3.85 -15.61
N ASP A 65 -1.60 -4.52 -16.54
CA ASP A 65 -1.03 -5.66 -17.26
C ASP A 65 0.15 -5.24 -18.15
N LYS A 66 0.11 -4.03 -18.73
CA LYS A 66 1.25 -3.44 -19.45
C LYS A 66 2.40 -3.18 -18.48
N LEU A 67 2.14 -2.54 -17.34
CA LEU A 67 3.14 -2.29 -16.30
C LEU A 67 3.83 -3.58 -15.85
N ALA A 68 3.05 -4.65 -15.63
CA ALA A 68 3.54 -5.97 -15.25
C ALA A 68 4.45 -6.60 -16.32
N ARG A 69 4.12 -6.46 -17.61
CA ARG A 69 4.97 -6.96 -18.71
C ARG A 69 6.26 -6.15 -18.85
N GLU A 70 6.21 -4.86 -18.58
CA GLU A 70 7.37 -3.96 -18.70
C GLU A 70 8.28 -3.99 -17.47
N GLY A 71 7.80 -4.50 -16.33
CA GLY A 71 8.57 -4.68 -15.11
C GLY A 71 8.31 -6.03 -14.46
N ALA A 72 7.83 -6.04 -13.22
CA ALA A 72 7.65 -7.25 -12.45
C ALA A 72 6.32 -7.30 -11.69
N ILE A 73 5.88 -8.52 -11.39
CA ILE A 73 4.81 -8.79 -10.42
C ILE A 73 5.39 -9.48 -9.18
N PHE A 74 4.82 -9.21 -8.01
CA PHE A 74 5.16 -9.92 -6.77
C PHE A 74 4.11 -10.98 -6.45
N THR A 75 4.55 -12.17 -6.07
CA THR A 75 3.65 -13.23 -5.58
C THR A 75 3.55 -13.29 -4.05
N ASP A 76 4.48 -12.60 -3.38
CA ASP A 76 4.67 -12.58 -1.93
C ASP A 76 4.81 -11.15 -1.40
N TYR A 77 3.92 -10.27 -1.84
CA TYR A 77 3.80 -8.92 -1.30
C TYR A 77 2.69 -8.87 -0.23
N TYR A 78 2.99 -8.25 0.90
CA TYR A 78 2.11 -8.20 2.08
C TYR A 78 1.83 -6.76 2.48
N ALA A 79 0.54 -6.44 2.49
CA ALA A 79 -0.02 -5.23 3.08
C ALA A 79 -0.41 -5.51 4.54
N GLU A 80 -1.43 -4.85 5.06
CA GLU A 80 -1.91 -5.04 6.44
C GLU A 80 -3.39 -5.42 6.51
N ALA A 81 -3.91 -5.66 7.72
CA ALA A 81 -5.31 -6.06 7.90
C ALA A 81 -6.35 -4.98 7.53
N SER A 82 -5.99 -3.70 7.44
CA SER A 82 -6.94 -2.61 7.20
C SER A 82 -6.29 -1.37 6.57
N CYS A 83 -7.10 -0.46 6.02
CA CYS A 83 -6.63 0.69 5.25
C CYS A 83 -5.64 1.57 6.04
N THR A 84 -6.04 2.00 7.24
CA THR A 84 -5.20 2.84 8.13
C THR A 84 -3.90 2.14 8.49
N ALA A 85 -3.95 0.84 8.80
CA ALA A 85 -2.76 0.05 9.13
C ALA A 85 -1.82 -0.07 7.92
N GLY A 86 -2.34 -0.39 6.74
CA GLY A 86 -1.55 -0.57 5.52
C GLY A 86 -0.89 0.72 5.05
N ARG A 87 -1.62 1.82 5.15
CA ARG A 87 -1.13 3.16 4.82
C ARG A 87 -0.05 3.62 5.80
N ALA A 88 -0.23 3.36 7.10
CA ALA A 88 0.76 3.68 8.12
C ALA A 88 2.03 2.83 7.92
N ASN A 89 1.86 1.52 7.70
CA ASN A 89 2.92 0.56 7.41
C ASN A 89 3.78 1.02 6.22
N PHE A 90 3.13 1.36 5.10
CA PHE A 90 3.82 1.87 3.92
C PHE A 90 4.58 3.16 4.20
N ILE A 91 3.90 4.19 4.69
CA ILE A 91 4.48 5.54 4.71
C ILE A 91 5.55 5.71 5.79
N THR A 92 5.53 4.89 6.84
CA THR A 92 6.49 4.99 7.97
C THR A 92 7.58 3.92 7.94
N GLY A 93 7.40 2.81 7.23
CA GLY A 93 8.35 1.70 7.29
C GLY A 93 8.30 0.93 8.62
N GLU A 94 7.25 1.12 9.42
CA GLU A 94 7.07 0.57 10.76
C GLU A 94 5.81 -0.31 10.84
N LEU A 95 5.83 -1.32 11.71
CA LEU A 95 4.63 -2.08 12.03
C LEU A 95 3.56 -1.14 12.61
N PRO A 96 2.28 -1.29 12.24
CA PRO A 96 1.19 -0.41 12.72
C PRO A 96 1.09 -0.32 14.26
N ILE A 97 1.53 -1.36 14.97
CA ILE A 97 1.56 -1.36 16.44
C ILE A 97 2.53 -0.31 17.01
N ARG A 98 3.56 0.11 16.27
CA ARG A 98 4.50 1.17 16.70
C ARG A 98 3.85 2.53 16.65
N THR A 99 3.12 2.82 15.58
CA THR A 99 2.43 4.11 15.39
C THR A 99 1.08 4.15 16.10
N GLY A 100 0.52 3.02 16.53
CA GLY A 100 -0.82 2.91 17.11
C GLY A 100 -1.96 2.99 16.08
N LEU A 101 -1.63 3.09 14.79
CA LEU A 101 -2.58 3.13 13.68
C LEU A 101 -2.99 1.71 13.27
N THR A 102 -3.52 0.93 14.21
CA THR A 102 -3.74 -0.51 14.05
C THR A 102 -5.09 -0.90 13.45
N THR A 103 -6.05 0.02 13.37
CA THR A 103 -7.40 -0.24 12.85
C THR A 103 -7.95 1.00 12.13
N VAL A 104 -9.14 0.86 11.53
CA VAL A 104 -9.79 1.90 10.73
C VAL A 104 -10.03 3.17 11.54
N GLY A 105 -9.41 4.26 11.09
CA GLY A 105 -9.61 5.60 11.67
C GLY A 105 -11.03 6.12 11.45
N GLN A 106 -11.54 6.87 12.43
CA GLN A 106 -12.89 7.45 12.46
C GLN A 106 -12.86 8.98 12.39
N ALA A 107 -13.96 9.58 11.93
CA ALA A 107 -14.15 11.03 11.91
C ALA A 107 -13.94 11.65 13.30
N GLY A 108 -13.14 12.70 13.39
CA GLY A 108 -12.83 13.37 14.66
C GLY A 108 -11.94 12.59 15.62
N ALA A 109 -11.35 11.45 15.20
CA ALA A 109 -10.46 10.68 16.06
C ALA A 109 -9.27 11.53 16.53
N THR A 110 -8.93 11.40 17.82
CA THR A 110 -7.75 12.03 18.41
C THR A 110 -6.46 11.26 18.16
N ILE A 111 -6.58 10.06 17.58
CA ILE A 111 -5.46 9.22 17.14
C ILE A 111 -5.22 9.49 15.64
N GLY A 112 -3.96 9.70 15.27
CA GLY A 112 -3.51 9.94 13.90
C GLY A 112 -1.99 9.77 13.81
N MET A 113 -1.38 10.21 12.71
CA MET A 113 0.05 10.07 12.47
C MET A 113 0.86 10.73 13.59
N PRO A 114 1.60 9.96 14.41
CA PRO A 114 2.37 10.54 15.50
C PRO A 114 3.53 11.38 14.94
N ALA A 115 3.78 12.55 15.55
CA ALA A 115 4.89 13.44 15.15
C ALA A 115 6.28 12.79 15.29
N GLN A 116 6.38 11.71 16.08
CA GLN A 116 7.60 10.93 16.29
C GLN A 116 7.89 9.94 15.16
N ALA A 117 6.93 9.66 14.26
CA ALA A 117 7.13 8.77 13.12
C ALA A 117 7.63 9.57 11.92
N PRO A 118 8.85 9.30 11.41
CA PRO A 118 9.25 9.84 10.12
C PRO A 118 8.44 9.17 9.01
N THR A 119 8.26 9.89 7.90
CA THR A 119 7.63 9.35 6.69
C THR A 119 8.64 9.20 5.55
N ILE A 120 8.31 8.38 4.55
CA ILE A 120 9.04 8.33 3.27
C ILE A 120 9.17 9.75 2.70
N ALA A 121 8.09 10.54 2.73
CA ALA A 121 8.11 11.93 2.27
C ALA A 121 9.12 12.77 3.05
N THR A 122 9.17 12.66 4.37
CA THR A 122 10.14 13.39 5.21
C THR A 122 11.58 13.03 4.84
N ALA A 123 11.86 11.73 4.65
CA ALA A 123 13.19 11.26 4.28
C ALA A 123 13.60 11.70 2.86
N LEU A 124 12.71 11.57 1.88
CA LEU A 124 12.99 11.96 0.50
C LEU A 124 13.09 13.49 0.33
N LYS A 125 12.31 14.26 1.09
CA LYS A 125 12.40 15.72 1.11
C LYS A 125 13.76 16.23 1.60
N GLU A 126 14.33 15.58 2.63
CA GLU A 126 15.72 15.84 3.05
C GLU A 126 16.73 15.58 1.91
N MET A 127 16.40 14.67 0.98
CA MET A 127 17.21 14.32 -0.18
C MET A 127 16.88 15.16 -1.43
N GLY A 128 16.09 16.22 -1.29
CA GLY A 128 15.79 17.18 -2.37
C GLY A 128 14.55 16.89 -3.20
N TYR A 129 13.73 15.89 -2.82
CA TYR A 129 12.51 15.57 -3.54
C TYR A 129 11.41 16.60 -3.29
N ALA A 130 10.64 16.91 -4.35
CA ALA A 130 9.28 17.41 -4.20
C ALA A 130 8.36 16.25 -3.80
N THR A 131 7.51 16.44 -2.81
CA THR A 131 6.67 15.37 -2.22
C THR A 131 5.18 15.71 -2.29
N GLY A 132 4.38 14.84 -2.90
CA GLY A 132 2.94 15.06 -3.07
C GLY A 132 2.11 13.84 -2.74
N GLN A 133 0.96 14.04 -2.09
CA GLN A 133 -0.03 12.99 -1.84
C GLN A 133 -1.39 13.38 -2.43
N PHE A 134 -2.00 12.47 -3.19
CA PHE A 134 -3.24 12.76 -3.92
C PHE A 134 -4.28 11.65 -3.70
N GLY A 135 -5.44 12.00 -3.15
CA GLY A 135 -6.53 11.08 -2.83
C GLY A 135 -6.58 10.67 -1.35
N LYS A 136 -6.93 9.42 -1.05
CA LYS A 136 -7.19 8.96 0.33
C LYS A 136 -5.93 9.08 1.22
N ASN A 137 -6.07 9.66 2.40
CA ASN A 137 -5.02 9.67 3.44
C ASN A 137 -5.24 8.59 4.51
N HIS A 138 -6.29 8.72 5.31
CA HIS A 138 -6.68 7.77 6.37
C HIS A 138 -5.66 7.55 7.50
N LEU A 139 -4.85 8.58 7.79
CA LEU A 139 -3.82 8.59 8.82
C LEU A 139 -4.09 9.65 9.92
N GLY A 140 -5.36 10.06 10.08
CA GLY A 140 -5.79 11.01 11.11
C GLY A 140 -6.52 12.21 10.53
N ASP A 141 -7.43 12.79 11.33
CA ASP A 141 -8.30 13.88 10.90
C ASP A 141 -7.75 15.28 11.17
N ARG A 142 -7.12 15.40 12.34
CA ARG A 142 -6.78 16.69 12.92
C ARG A 142 -5.64 17.34 12.13
N ASN A 143 -5.54 18.67 12.25
CA ASN A 143 -4.55 19.47 11.54
C ASN A 143 -3.12 18.98 11.80
N GLU A 144 -2.80 18.55 13.03
CA GLU A 144 -1.48 17.98 13.35
C GLU A 144 -1.18 16.63 12.67
N TYR A 145 -2.15 15.99 12.02
CA TYR A 145 -2.03 14.70 11.35
C TYR A 145 -2.08 14.81 9.82
N LEU A 146 -2.29 16.02 9.28
CA LEU A 146 -2.37 16.21 7.84
C LEU A 146 -1.02 15.94 7.16
N PRO A 147 -1.01 15.39 5.93
CA PRO A 147 0.24 15.00 5.27
C PRO A 147 1.29 16.11 5.17
N THR A 148 0.85 17.37 5.05
CA THR A 148 1.73 18.53 4.88
C THR A 148 2.55 18.91 6.11
N VAL A 149 2.18 18.41 7.30
CA VAL A 149 3.03 18.50 8.50
C VAL A 149 3.82 17.22 8.77
N HIS A 150 3.71 16.23 7.88
CA HIS A 150 4.41 14.93 7.93
C HIS A 150 5.23 14.68 6.65
N GLY A 151 5.84 15.73 6.12
CA GLY A 151 6.87 15.65 5.08
C GLY A 151 6.39 15.95 3.66
N PHE A 152 5.08 15.91 3.37
CA PHE A 152 4.57 16.25 2.05
C PHE A 152 4.56 17.76 1.79
N ASP A 153 4.89 18.20 0.57
CA ASP A 153 4.77 19.60 0.15
C ASP A 153 3.34 19.97 -0.21
N GLU A 154 2.60 19.03 -0.78
CA GLU A 154 1.23 19.22 -1.25
C GLU A 154 0.37 17.98 -0.96
N PHE A 155 -0.87 18.22 -0.52
CA PHE A 155 -1.89 17.19 -0.35
C PHE A 155 -3.20 17.65 -0.98
N PHE A 156 -3.80 16.83 -1.84
CA PHE A 156 -5.19 17.03 -2.27
C PHE A 156 -5.96 15.73 -2.09
N GLY A 157 -7.02 15.73 -1.30
CA GLY A 157 -7.83 14.52 -1.14
C GLY A 157 -8.68 14.49 0.11
N TYR A 158 -9.12 13.29 0.47
CA TYR A 158 -10.05 13.03 1.56
C TYR A 158 -9.41 12.12 2.61
N LEU A 159 -9.90 12.18 3.84
CA LEU A 159 -9.22 11.57 4.99
C LEU A 159 -9.81 10.20 5.39
N TYR A 160 -10.89 9.75 4.75
CA TYR A 160 -11.67 8.58 5.18
C TYR A 160 -11.92 7.57 4.08
N HIS A 161 -12.54 6.43 4.43
CA HIS A 161 -13.17 5.56 3.44
C HIS A 161 -14.45 6.22 2.87
N LEU A 162 -14.89 5.78 1.69
CA LEU A 162 -16.02 6.42 0.99
C LEU A 162 -17.32 6.33 1.77
N ASP A 163 -17.57 5.23 2.50
CA ASP A 163 -18.80 5.09 3.30
C ASP A 163 -18.94 6.23 4.31
N ALA A 164 -17.87 6.59 5.01
CA ALA A 164 -17.88 7.70 5.95
C ALA A 164 -18.07 9.06 5.25
N MET A 165 -17.57 9.22 4.03
CA MET A 165 -17.77 10.44 3.23
C MET A 165 -19.22 10.56 2.72
N GLU A 166 -19.90 9.43 2.48
CA GLU A 166 -21.29 9.37 2.02
C GLU A 166 -22.30 9.55 3.18
N ASP A 167 -21.92 9.19 4.41
CA ASP A 167 -22.80 9.22 5.59
C ASP A 167 -23.71 10.47 5.70
N PRO A 168 -23.19 11.72 5.57
CA PRO A 168 -24.01 12.93 5.66
C PRO A 168 -25.15 13.04 4.66
N PHE A 169 -25.10 12.27 3.57
CA PHE A 169 -26.06 12.28 2.48
C PHE A 169 -27.13 11.20 2.61
N HIS A 170 -27.01 10.31 3.60
CA HIS A 170 -28.05 9.32 3.88
C HIS A 170 -29.30 9.98 4.49
N PRO A 171 -30.53 9.57 4.08
CA PRO A 171 -31.77 10.19 4.56
C PRO A 171 -31.98 10.14 6.08
N ASN A 172 -31.34 9.20 6.76
CA ASN A 172 -31.43 9.00 8.21
C ASN A 172 -30.23 9.58 8.98
N TYR A 173 -29.29 10.24 8.31
CA TYR A 173 -28.17 10.88 8.99
C TYR A 173 -28.67 12.14 9.74
N PRO A 174 -28.47 12.23 11.07
CA PRO A 174 -28.87 13.39 11.84
C PRO A 174 -27.98 14.59 11.52
N GLN A 175 -28.52 15.54 10.74
CA GLN A 175 -27.77 16.69 10.24
C GLN A 175 -27.20 17.59 11.36
N ASP A 176 -27.82 17.62 12.54
CA ASP A 176 -27.32 18.35 13.71
C ASP A 176 -26.05 17.73 14.34
N LEU A 177 -25.64 16.55 13.87
CA LEU A 177 -24.39 15.89 14.25
C LEU A 177 -23.26 16.07 13.22
N LEU A 178 -23.51 16.64 12.03
CA LEU A 178 -22.51 16.80 10.97
C LEU A 178 -21.22 17.47 11.48
N ASP A 179 -21.36 18.61 12.14
CA ASP A 179 -20.21 19.36 12.67
C ASP A 179 -19.58 18.74 13.92
N LYS A 180 -20.17 17.67 14.48
CA LYS A 180 -19.70 17.01 15.71
C LYS A 180 -18.99 15.69 15.40
N VAL A 181 -19.58 14.87 14.53
CA VAL A 181 -19.13 13.50 14.26
C VAL A 181 -19.05 13.17 12.77
N GLY A 182 -19.47 14.07 11.88
CA GLY A 182 -19.43 13.83 10.44
C GLY A 182 -18.01 13.86 9.87
N PRO A 183 -17.79 13.35 8.66
CA PRO A 183 -16.49 13.35 8.02
C PRO A 183 -15.97 14.77 7.79
N ARG A 184 -14.65 14.89 7.73
CA ARG A 184 -14.01 16.11 7.22
C ARG A 184 -14.13 16.14 5.69
N ASN A 185 -14.34 17.34 5.16
CA ASN A 185 -14.42 17.60 3.72
C ASN A 185 -13.13 17.21 2.98
N VAL A 186 -13.19 17.23 1.64
CA VAL A 186 -12.00 17.15 0.80
C VAL A 186 -11.13 18.38 1.08
N LEU A 187 -9.82 18.20 1.17
CA LEU A 187 -8.87 19.27 1.48
C LEU A 187 -7.85 19.44 0.35
N HIS A 188 -7.38 20.66 0.17
CA HIS A 188 -6.14 20.98 -0.55
C HIS A 188 -5.19 21.69 0.41
N CYS A 189 -4.10 21.03 0.77
CA CYS A 189 -3.14 21.51 1.75
C CYS A 189 -1.77 21.72 1.12
N PHE A 190 -1.05 22.71 1.64
CA PHE A 190 0.33 23.02 1.24
C PHE A 190 1.19 23.20 2.48
N ALA A 191 2.38 22.61 2.51
CA ALA A 191 3.34 22.87 3.56
C ALA A 191 3.82 24.33 3.51
N THR A 192 4.05 24.93 4.67
CA THR A 192 4.57 26.30 4.80
C THR A 192 5.67 26.36 5.85
N ASP A 193 6.56 27.35 5.74
CA ASP A 193 7.55 27.60 6.80
C ASP A 193 6.97 28.41 7.96
N GLU A 194 5.88 29.14 7.70
CA GLU A 194 5.13 29.93 8.68
C GLU A 194 4.21 29.04 9.52
N ASP A 195 4.28 29.21 10.84
CA ASP A 195 3.45 28.51 11.81
C ASP A 195 2.15 29.28 12.08
N ASP A 196 1.04 28.83 11.50
CA ASP A 196 -0.28 29.39 11.76
C ASP A 196 -0.80 28.94 13.14
N THR A 197 -0.95 29.91 14.05
CA THR A 197 -1.38 29.68 15.43
C THR A 197 -2.90 29.57 15.60
N THR A 198 -3.67 29.68 14.52
CA THR A 198 -5.13 29.53 14.54
C THR A 198 -5.50 28.13 15.01
N VAL A 199 -6.46 28.04 15.94
CA VAL A 199 -6.94 26.78 16.50
C VAL A 199 -8.39 26.57 16.10
N ASP A 200 -8.63 25.55 15.30
CA ASP A 200 -9.98 25.05 15.06
C ASP A 200 -10.46 24.25 16.29
N PRO A 201 -11.68 24.48 16.81
CA PRO A 201 -12.19 23.77 17.98
C PRO A 201 -12.24 22.25 17.82
N ARG A 202 -12.39 21.75 16.58
CA ARG A 202 -12.52 20.33 16.25
C ARG A 202 -11.21 19.79 15.68
N TRP A 203 -10.57 20.54 14.80
CA TRP A 203 -9.39 20.08 14.04
C TRP A 203 -8.06 20.48 14.67
N GLY A 204 -8.06 21.30 15.72
CA GLY A 204 -6.85 21.73 16.41
C GLY A 204 -6.08 22.83 15.66
N LYS A 205 -4.83 23.05 16.09
CA LYS A 205 -3.98 24.12 15.55
C LYS A 205 -3.62 23.85 14.09
N VAL A 206 -3.75 24.85 13.22
CA VAL A 206 -3.38 24.75 11.79
C VAL A 206 -1.91 24.36 11.62
N GLY A 207 -0.98 25.10 12.24
CA GLY A 207 0.45 24.77 12.20
C GLY A 207 1.12 25.20 10.89
N LYS A 208 2.18 24.48 10.51
CA LYS A 208 3.05 24.80 9.36
C LYS A 208 2.47 24.35 8.02
N GLN A 209 1.25 24.79 7.75
CA GLN A 209 0.53 24.45 6.53
C GLN A 209 -0.56 25.47 6.22
N LYS A 210 -0.90 25.59 4.95
CA LYS A 210 -2.14 26.19 4.48
C LYS A 210 -3.15 25.07 4.22
N ILE A 211 -4.38 25.24 4.67
CA ILE A 211 -5.47 24.27 4.48
C ILE A 211 -6.63 24.96 3.75
N GLU A 212 -7.00 24.43 2.58
CA GLU A 212 -8.17 24.85 1.83
C GLU A 212 -9.24 23.77 1.92
N ASP A 213 -10.44 24.13 2.39
CA ASP A 213 -11.60 23.24 2.39
C ASP A 213 -12.23 23.27 0.99
N LYS A 214 -12.26 22.11 0.34
CA LYS A 214 -12.80 21.90 -1.03
C LYS A 214 -14.24 21.44 -1.04
N GLY A 215 -14.88 21.37 0.13
CA GLY A 215 -16.27 20.97 0.30
C GLY A 215 -16.45 19.46 0.44
N PRO A 216 -17.71 19.03 0.63
CA PRO A 216 -18.03 17.63 0.88
C PRO A 216 -17.93 16.79 -0.40
N LEU A 217 -17.96 15.47 -0.23
CA LEU A 217 -17.86 14.49 -1.32
C LEU A 217 -19.13 13.63 -1.40
N PRO A 218 -20.24 14.12 -1.99
CA PRO A 218 -21.47 13.37 -2.15
C PRO A 218 -21.32 12.18 -3.12
N PRO A 219 -22.17 11.15 -2.99
CA PRO A 219 -22.15 9.98 -3.88
C PRO A 219 -22.48 10.36 -5.33
N HIS A 220 -23.35 11.36 -5.53
CA HIS A 220 -23.82 11.82 -6.84
C HIS A 220 -23.66 13.34 -6.99
N PRO A 221 -23.68 13.86 -8.23
CA PRO A 221 -23.76 15.30 -8.47
C PRO A 221 -24.87 15.94 -7.67
N THR A 222 -24.53 16.93 -6.85
CA THR A 222 -25.44 17.60 -5.92
C THR A 222 -25.34 19.10 -6.11
N ASP A 223 -26.50 19.78 -6.21
CA ASP A 223 -26.56 21.21 -6.49
C ASP A 223 -25.74 22.02 -5.47
N GLY A 224 -24.81 22.84 -5.99
CA GLY A 224 -23.95 23.68 -5.16
C GLY A 224 -22.71 23.00 -4.57
N ILE A 225 -22.47 21.72 -4.85
CA ILE A 225 -21.26 20.99 -4.43
C ILE A 225 -20.41 20.67 -5.66
N GLU A 226 -19.12 21.06 -5.63
CA GLU A 226 -18.19 20.94 -6.76
C GLU A 226 -17.78 19.48 -7.04
N LEU A 227 -17.51 18.70 -5.98
CA LEU A 227 -16.98 17.35 -6.06
C LEU A 227 -18.08 16.30 -5.89
N ASN A 228 -17.83 15.09 -6.41
CA ASN A 228 -18.70 13.91 -6.20
C ASN A 228 -17.91 12.62 -6.43
N MET A 229 -18.37 11.50 -5.86
CA MET A 229 -17.68 10.21 -5.91
C MET A 229 -17.64 9.57 -7.31
N GLU A 230 -18.49 10.00 -8.25
CA GLU A 230 -18.48 9.47 -9.62
C GLU A 230 -17.25 9.93 -10.40
N THR A 231 -16.81 11.18 -10.20
CA THR A 231 -15.77 11.84 -11.02
C THR A 231 -14.54 12.32 -10.25
N VAL A 232 -14.50 12.19 -8.91
CA VAL A 232 -13.39 12.72 -8.10
C VAL A 232 -12.02 12.14 -8.46
N ASP A 233 -11.95 10.90 -8.97
CA ASP A 233 -10.67 10.32 -9.40
C ASP A 233 -10.03 11.07 -10.57
N ASP A 234 -10.82 11.66 -11.46
CA ASP A 234 -10.30 12.47 -12.56
C ASP A 234 -9.66 13.77 -12.00
N VAL A 235 -10.27 14.35 -10.98
CA VAL A 235 -9.75 15.54 -10.27
C VAL A 235 -8.47 15.19 -9.50
N ILE A 236 -8.45 14.06 -8.79
CA ILE A 236 -7.25 13.57 -8.09
C ILE A 236 -6.10 13.38 -9.08
N LEU A 237 -6.36 12.75 -10.23
CA LEU A 237 -5.36 12.56 -11.28
C LEU A 237 -4.87 13.91 -11.84
N GLU A 238 -5.77 14.87 -12.07
CA GLU A 238 -5.40 16.21 -12.54
C GLU A 238 -4.43 16.90 -11.56
N HIS A 239 -4.74 16.92 -10.26
CA HIS A 239 -3.86 17.48 -9.24
C HIS A 239 -2.49 16.77 -9.21
N THR A 240 -2.49 15.44 -9.33
CA THR A 240 -1.27 14.64 -9.41
C THR A 240 -0.39 15.03 -10.60
N VAL A 241 -0.99 15.17 -11.78
CA VAL A 241 -0.32 15.58 -13.02
C VAL A 241 0.25 16.99 -12.90
N ASN A 242 -0.54 17.93 -12.36
CA ASN A 242 -0.10 19.31 -12.17
C ASN A 242 1.10 19.39 -11.23
N PHE A 243 1.11 18.61 -10.15
CA PHE A 243 2.24 18.50 -9.24
C PHE A 243 3.49 17.95 -9.92
N MET A 244 3.38 16.83 -10.66
CA MET A 244 4.52 16.25 -11.38
C MET A 244 5.12 17.24 -12.40
N LYS A 245 4.27 17.95 -13.16
CA LYS A 245 4.71 19.00 -14.11
C LYS A 245 5.41 20.16 -13.41
N LYS A 246 4.91 20.57 -12.23
CA LYS A 246 5.55 21.61 -11.42
C LYS A 246 6.93 21.16 -10.93
N ALA A 247 7.04 19.95 -10.38
CA ALA A 247 8.32 19.40 -9.94
C ALA A 247 9.35 19.31 -11.09
N GLN A 248 8.93 18.83 -12.26
CA GLN A 248 9.78 18.81 -13.46
C GLN A 248 10.25 20.21 -13.86
N LYS A 249 9.35 21.20 -13.87
CA LYS A 249 9.69 22.59 -14.19
C LYS A 249 10.68 23.20 -13.19
N GLU A 250 10.63 22.76 -11.94
CA GLU A 250 11.57 23.15 -10.87
C GLU A 250 12.87 22.32 -10.86
N ASP A 251 13.04 21.39 -11.81
CA ASP A 251 14.18 20.46 -11.91
C ASP A 251 14.40 19.66 -10.62
N LYS A 252 13.31 19.24 -9.97
CA LYS A 252 13.34 18.39 -8.77
C LYS A 252 12.86 16.98 -9.10
N PRO A 253 13.49 15.93 -8.53
CA PRO A 253 12.87 14.62 -8.50
C PRO A 253 11.59 14.70 -7.66
N PHE A 254 10.58 13.90 -7.99
CA PHE A 254 9.32 13.88 -7.23
C PHE A 254 9.04 12.53 -6.60
N PHE A 255 8.41 12.56 -5.43
CA PHE A 255 7.73 11.44 -4.79
C PHE A 255 6.24 11.74 -4.76
N VAL A 256 5.47 10.93 -5.48
CA VAL A 256 4.02 11.02 -5.54
C VAL A 256 3.42 9.77 -4.92
N TRP A 257 2.53 9.98 -3.96
CA TRP A 257 1.66 8.93 -3.42
C TRP A 257 0.23 9.15 -3.91
N LEU A 258 -0.18 8.39 -4.94
CA LEU A 258 -1.47 8.49 -5.62
C LEU A 258 -2.43 7.41 -5.11
N ASN A 259 -3.49 7.85 -4.45
CA ASN A 259 -4.46 7.04 -3.72
C ASN A 259 -5.89 7.32 -4.21
N PRO A 260 -6.24 6.94 -5.46
CA PRO A 260 -7.59 7.16 -5.98
C PRO A 260 -8.63 6.42 -5.13
N THR A 261 -9.89 6.72 -5.34
CA THR A 261 -11.00 6.17 -4.56
C THR A 261 -11.25 4.68 -4.78
N ARG A 262 -10.75 4.15 -5.89
CA ARG A 262 -11.00 2.80 -6.34
C ARG A 262 -10.00 1.80 -5.71
N MET A 263 -10.41 0.63 -5.22
CA MET A 263 -11.73 -0.01 -5.31
C MET A 263 -12.42 -0.19 -3.96
N HIS A 264 -12.35 0.83 -3.08
CA HIS A 264 -13.17 0.76 -1.87
C HIS A 264 -14.65 0.64 -2.25
N VAL A 265 -15.40 -0.13 -1.46
CA VAL A 265 -16.86 -0.27 -1.62
C VAL A 265 -17.60 1.06 -1.42
N LYS A 266 -18.92 1.03 -1.68
CA LYS A 266 -19.73 2.23 -1.99
C LYS A 266 -19.25 2.85 -3.28
N THR A 267 -19.04 1.97 -4.26
CA THR A 267 -18.56 2.37 -5.57
C THR A 267 -19.65 3.16 -6.28
N HIS A 268 -19.41 4.45 -6.52
CA HIS A 268 -20.26 5.29 -7.36
C HIS A 268 -19.51 5.59 -8.65
N LEU A 269 -19.92 4.97 -9.75
CA LEU A 269 -19.20 5.06 -11.03
C LEU A 269 -19.70 6.21 -11.90
N ALA A 270 -18.82 6.90 -12.61
CA ALA A 270 -19.22 7.77 -13.70
C ALA A 270 -19.98 6.99 -14.80
N PRO A 271 -20.85 7.64 -15.59
CA PRO A 271 -21.60 7.00 -16.67
C PRO A 271 -20.74 6.24 -17.69
N LYS A 272 -19.48 6.63 -17.90
CA LYS A 272 -18.51 5.92 -18.74
C LYS A 272 -18.32 4.47 -18.27
N TYR A 273 -18.11 4.27 -16.97
CA TYR A 273 -17.81 2.95 -16.39
C TYR A 273 -19.09 2.17 -16.05
N GLN A 274 -20.17 2.86 -15.66
CA GLN A 274 -21.48 2.20 -15.47
C GLN A 274 -21.91 1.42 -16.73
N LYS A 275 -21.69 2.00 -17.91
CA LYS A 275 -22.02 1.37 -19.21
C LYS A 275 -21.19 0.14 -19.55
N LEU A 276 -20.11 -0.14 -18.82
CA LEU A 276 -19.32 -1.37 -19.00
C LEU A 276 -20.00 -2.59 -18.39
N GLN A 277 -21.01 -2.41 -17.52
CA GLN A 277 -21.79 -3.50 -16.95
C GLN A 277 -22.84 -3.95 -17.97
N THR A 278 -22.59 -5.08 -18.64
CA THR A 278 -23.46 -5.58 -19.69
C THR A 278 -23.82 -7.05 -19.47
N PRO A 279 -24.98 -7.52 -19.94
CA PRO A 279 -25.30 -8.95 -19.89
C PRO A 279 -24.36 -9.81 -20.75
N GLN A 280 -23.61 -9.22 -21.68
CA GLN A 280 -22.67 -9.96 -22.55
C GLN A 280 -21.35 -10.28 -21.85
N ASN A 281 -20.82 -9.37 -21.04
CA ASN A 281 -19.58 -9.59 -20.28
C ASN A 281 -19.82 -10.07 -18.84
N GLY A 282 -21.03 -9.87 -18.31
CA GLY A 282 -21.39 -10.26 -16.93
C GLY A 282 -20.64 -9.46 -15.86
N TRP A 283 -20.11 -8.28 -16.21
CA TRP A 283 -19.39 -7.43 -15.26
C TRP A 283 -20.34 -6.86 -14.21
N SER A 284 -19.90 -6.90 -12.96
CA SER A 284 -20.52 -6.21 -11.84
C SER A 284 -19.88 -4.84 -11.63
N ILE A 285 -20.29 -4.17 -10.55
CA ILE A 285 -19.75 -2.88 -10.17
C ILE A 285 -18.23 -2.93 -9.91
N GLN A 286 -17.72 -4.06 -9.40
CA GLN A 286 -16.30 -4.22 -9.11
C GLN A 286 -15.45 -4.26 -10.38
N GLU A 287 -15.83 -5.04 -11.40
CA GLU A 287 -15.06 -5.09 -12.65
C GLU A 287 -15.08 -3.74 -13.37
N ALA A 288 -16.23 -3.05 -13.34
CA ALA A 288 -16.36 -1.72 -13.94
C ALA A 288 -15.55 -0.65 -13.20
N GLY A 289 -15.48 -0.72 -11.87
CA GLY A 289 -14.62 0.16 -11.10
C GLY A 289 -13.13 -0.17 -11.24
N MET A 290 -12.74 -1.44 -11.30
CA MET A 290 -11.35 -1.83 -11.59
C MET A 290 -10.89 -1.27 -12.94
N ALA A 291 -11.79 -1.16 -13.92
CA ALA A 291 -11.49 -0.47 -15.17
C ALA A 291 -11.28 1.04 -14.99
N GLN A 292 -11.99 1.70 -14.07
CA GLN A 292 -11.72 3.09 -13.68
C GLN A 292 -10.36 3.24 -13.01
N PHE A 293 -10.02 2.35 -12.06
CA PHE A 293 -8.71 2.33 -11.41
C PHE A 293 -7.57 2.14 -12.43
N ASP A 294 -7.74 1.19 -13.35
CA ASP A 294 -6.79 0.93 -14.42
C ASP A 294 -6.61 2.13 -15.36
N ASP A 295 -7.70 2.83 -15.69
CA ASP A 295 -7.66 4.07 -16.50
C ASP A 295 -6.95 5.22 -15.77
N VAL A 296 -7.09 5.35 -14.45
CA VAL A 296 -6.33 6.34 -13.65
C VAL A 296 -4.83 6.06 -13.74
N ILE A 297 -4.43 4.79 -13.61
CA ILE A 297 -3.03 4.36 -13.77
C ILE A 297 -2.54 4.62 -15.20
N GLY A 298 -3.34 4.28 -16.20
CA GLY A 298 -3.07 4.59 -17.61
C GLY A 298 -2.85 6.08 -17.86
N GLY A 299 -3.67 6.94 -17.24
CA GLY A 299 -3.54 8.39 -17.31
C GLY A 299 -2.25 8.92 -16.68
N ALA A 300 -1.88 8.42 -15.50
CA ALA A 300 -0.63 8.80 -14.84
C ALA A 300 0.61 8.35 -15.65
N MET A 301 0.62 7.11 -16.16
CA MET A 301 1.70 6.60 -17.00
C MET A 301 1.83 7.39 -18.30
N LYS A 302 0.71 7.67 -18.97
CA LYS A 302 0.69 8.50 -20.19
C LYS A 302 1.29 9.87 -19.92
N GLN A 303 0.99 10.47 -18.78
CA GLN A 303 1.56 11.78 -18.46
C GLN A 303 3.08 11.72 -18.26
N LEU A 304 3.61 10.67 -17.63
CA LEU A 304 5.06 10.47 -17.52
C LEU A 304 5.73 10.30 -18.89
N GLU A 305 5.09 9.60 -19.82
CA GLU A 305 5.56 9.46 -21.21
C GLU A 305 5.59 10.83 -21.91
N GLU A 306 4.51 11.61 -21.81
CA GLU A 306 4.41 12.97 -22.39
C GLU A 306 5.43 13.96 -21.77
N MET A 307 5.76 13.80 -20.49
CA MET A 307 6.79 14.58 -19.82
C MET A 307 8.21 14.14 -20.18
N GLY A 308 8.39 12.96 -20.79
CA GLY A 308 9.71 12.36 -21.02
C GLY A 308 10.38 11.84 -19.74
N GLU A 309 9.62 11.64 -18.66
CA GLU A 309 10.12 11.17 -17.35
C GLU A 309 9.87 9.67 -17.13
N ALA A 310 9.17 8.99 -18.04
CA ALA A 310 8.77 7.58 -17.89
C ALA A 310 9.96 6.62 -17.67
N ASP A 311 11.13 6.90 -18.23
CA ASP A 311 12.32 6.05 -18.08
C ASP A 311 13.13 6.36 -16.81
N ASN A 312 12.91 7.51 -16.18
CA ASN A 312 13.52 7.91 -14.90
C ASN A 312 12.56 7.73 -13.72
N THR A 313 11.42 7.04 -13.88
CA THR A 313 10.40 6.92 -12.83
C THR A 313 10.23 5.49 -12.38
N ILE A 314 10.33 5.27 -11.06
CA ILE A 314 9.87 4.04 -10.40
C ILE A 314 8.36 4.13 -10.26
N ILE A 315 7.64 3.19 -10.87
CA ILE A 315 6.17 3.11 -10.78
C ILE A 315 5.81 1.85 -10.03
N VAL A 316 5.06 1.99 -8.94
CA VAL A 316 4.53 0.86 -8.16
C VAL A 316 3.01 0.96 -8.09
N VAL A 317 2.31 -0.15 -8.31
CA VAL A 317 0.86 -0.27 -8.14
C VAL A 317 0.56 -1.38 -7.14
N THR A 318 -0.13 -1.05 -6.05
CA THR A 318 -0.54 -2.01 -5.01
C THR A 318 -1.82 -1.57 -4.30
N THR A 319 -2.11 -2.11 -3.12
CA THR A 319 -3.23 -1.76 -2.24
C THR A 319 -2.81 -1.84 -0.76
N ASP A 320 -3.60 -1.25 0.12
CA ASP A 320 -3.35 -1.12 1.57
C ASP A 320 -3.72 -2.36 2.39
N ASN A 321 -4.61 -3.21 1.91
CA ASN A 321 -4.99 -4.47 2.56
C ASN A 321 -5.48 -5.53 1.58
N GLY A 322 -5.76 -6.72 2.10
CA GLY A 322 -6.44 -7.77 1.34
C GLY A 322 -7.87 -7.40 0.94
N THR A 323 -8.49 -8.24 0.12
CA THR A 323 -9.81 -7.97 -0.48
C THR A 323 -10.92 -7.83 0.54
N GLU A 324 -11.81 -6.88 0.36
CA GLU A 324 -13.06 -6.79 1.12
C GLU A 324 -14.12 -7.79 0.60
N GLY A 325 -13.81 -9.09 0.61
CA GLY A 325 -14.71 -10.08 -0.02
C GLY A 325 -16.03 -10.33 0.73
N PHE A 326 -16.19 -9.82 1.95
CA PHE A 326 -17.46 -9.91 2.69
C PHE A 326 -18.53 -8.95 2.14
N THR A 327 -18.18 -8.02 1.25
CA THR A 327 -19.09 -7.12 0.53
C THR A 327 -19.22 -7.46 -0.96
N TRP A 328 -18.88 -8.69 -1.36
CA TRP A 328 -19.09 -9.18 -2.72
C TRP A 328 -20.55 -8.96 -3.19
N PRO A 329 -20.79 -8.49 -4.43
CA PRO A 329 -19.81 -8.35 -5.52
C PRO A 329 -18.95 -7.09 -5.49
N ASP A 330 -19.31 -6.03 -4.75
CA ASP A 330 -18.62 -4.73 -4.80
C ASP A 330 -17.15 -4.83 -4.36
N GLY A 331 -16.89 -5.43 -3.19
CA GLY A 331 -15.52 -5.58 -2.67
C GLY A 331 -14.65 -6.61 -3.39
N GLY A 332 -15.17 -7.30 -4.42
CA GLY A 332 -14.42 -8.33 -5.16
C GLY A 332 -14.18 -9.64 -4.42
N THR A 333 -13.17 -10.40 -4.84
CA THR A 333 -12.87 -11.73 -4.27
C THR A 333 -11.39 -12.11 -4.46
N THR A 334 -10.95 -13.15 -3.75
CA THR A 334 -9.56 -13.61 -3.69
C THR A 334 -9.55 -15.14 -3.51
N PRO A 335 -8.56 -15.87 -4.06
CA PRO A 335 -8.46 -17.31 -3.86
C PRO A 335 -7.91 -17.70 -2.49
N PHE A 336 -7.30 -16.75 -1.78
CA PHE A 336 -6.70 -16.95 -0.48
C PHE A 336 -7.76 -17.06 0.62
N LYS A 337 -7.46 -17.76 1.72
CA LYS A 337 -8.38 -17.88 2.86
C LYS A 337 -8.60 -16.51 3.50
N GLY A 338 -9.85 -16.24 3.85
CA GLY A 338 -10.27 -15.02 4.53
C GLY A 338 -10.16 -13.75 3.69
N TRP A 339 -10.32 -12.60 4.33
CA TRP A 339 -10.55 -11.30 3.71
C TRP A 339 -9.93 -10.17 4.56
N LYS A 340 -10.07 -8.92 4.12
CA LYS A 340 -9.79 -7.70 4.90
C LYS A 340 -10.19 -7.87 6.38
N GLY A 341 -9.32 -7.43 7.27
CA GLY A 341 -9.48 -7.50 8.73
C GLY A 341 -9.12 -8.84 9.38
N MET A 342 -8.71 -9.85 8.59
CA MET A 342 -8.35 -11.18 9.09
C MET A 342 -6.84 -11.43 9.05
N GLY A 343 -6.32 -12.22 9.99
CA GLY A 343 -4.90 -12.64 10.04
C GLY A 343 -4.52 -13.71 9.01
N THR A 344 -5.26 -13.80 7.91
CA THR A 344 -5.14 -14.82 6.87
C THR A 344 -4.46 -14.27 5.62
N GLU A 345 -4.09 -15.13 4.67
CA GLU A 345 -3.46 -14.70 3.41
C GLU A 345 -4.38 -13.78 2.60
N GLY A 346 -5.69 -14.02 2.60
CA GLY A 346 -6.64 -13.14 1.92
C GLY A 346 -6.86 -11.78 2.59
N GLY A 347 -6.39 -11.61 3.83
CA GLY A 347 -6.42 -10.32 4.54
C GLY A 347 -5.15 -9.48 4.39
N PHE A 348 -4.00 -10.12 4.11
CA PHE A 348 -2.69 -9.45 4.08
C PHE A 348 -1.98 -9.53 2.73
N ARG A 349 -2.09 -10.64 1.99
CA ARG A 349 -1.40 -10.80 0.71
C ARG A 349 -2.08 -9.93 -0.33
N ALA A 350 -1.32 -9.01 -0.90
CA ALA A 350 -1.82 -7.98 -1.81
C ALA A 350 -1.10 -8.08 -3.16
N PRO A 351 -1.75 -7.69 -4.27
CA PRO A 351 -1.04 -7.53 -5.53
C PRO A 351 -0.03 -6.39 -5.44
N CYS A 352 1.13 -6.56 -6.04
CA CYS A 352 2.08 -5.47 -6.27
C CYS A 352 2.72 -5.61 -7.65
N VAL A 353 2.72 -4.54 -8.43
CA VAL A 353 3.34 -4.46 -9.76
C VAL A 353 4.33 -3.31 -9.75
N ILE A 354 5.54 -3.52 -10.25
CA ILE A 354 6.58 -2.50 -10.31
C ILE A 354 7.15 -2.38 -11.73
N ARG A 355 7.48 -1.17 -12.15
CA ARG A 355 8.35 -0.87 -13.30
C ARG A 355 9.44 0.10 -12.88
N TRP A 356 10.69 -0.27 -13.12
CA TRP A 356 11.85 0.61 -12.95
C TRP A 356 12.84 0.34 -14.09
N PRO A 357 12.76 1.12 -15.19
CA PRO A 357 13.52 0.85 -16.40
C PRO A 357 15.03 0.79 -16.17
N GLY A 358 15.68 -0.20 -16.78
CA GLY A 358 17.12 -0.45 -16.63
C GLY A 358 17.53 -1.09 -15.29
N GLN A 359 16.63 -1.16 -14.31
CA GLN A 359 16.90 -1.69 -12.98
C GLN A 359 16.11 -2.98 -12.72
N VAL A 360 14.78 -2.95 -12.87
CA VAL A 360 13.94 -4.15 -12.79
C VAL A 360 13.82 -4.77 -14.18
N LYS A 361 14.03 -6.10 -14.27
CA LYS A 361 13.91 -6.82 -15.55
C LYS A 361 12.44 -6.91 -15.96
N PRO A 362 12.10 -6.66 -17.25
CA PRO A 362 10.74 -6.84 -17.74
C PRO A 362 10.25 -8.29 -17.64
N ASN A 363 8.93 -8.45 -17.46
CA ASN A 363 8.22 -9.72 -17.38
C ASN A 363 8.77 -10.66 -16.29
N GLN A 364 9.18 -10.09 -15.16
CA GLN A 364 9.70 -10.84 -14.02
C GLN A 364 8.59 -11.21 -13.03
N VAL A 365 8.73 -12.38 -12.41
CA VAL A 365 7.94 -12.77 -11.22
C VAL A 365 8.87 -12.77 -10.02
N ILE A 366 8.53 -11.99 -9.00
CA ILE A 366 9.29 -11.89 -7.76
C ILE A 366 8.57 -12.70 -6.68
N ASN A 367 9.28 -13.69 -6.12
CA ASN A 367 8.80 -14.57 -5.06
C ASN A 367 9.45 -14.24 -3.70
N GLY A 368 10.40 -13.30 -3.67
CA GLY A 368 10.95 -12.76 -2.45
C GLY A 368 9.85 -12.06 -1.64
N VAL A 369 9.86 -12.31 -0.34
CA VAL A 369 8.88 -11.75 0.59
C VAL A 369 9.08 -10.25 0.70
N MET A 370 8.04 -9.45 0.47
CA MET A 370 8.12 -7.99 0.58
C MET A 370 6.90 -7.45 1.33
N SER A 371 7.09 -6.39 2.11
CA SER A 371 6.03 -5.69 2.82
C SER A 371 5.96 -4.23 2.38
N GLY A 372 4.81 -3.57 2.61
CA GLY A 372 4.69 -2.11 2.49
C GLY A 372 5.81 -1.36 3.26
N MET A 373 6.27 -1.90 4.39
CA MET A 373 7.32 -1.29 5.22
C MET A 373 8.66 -1.19 4.49
N ASP A 374 8.91 -2.10 3.55
CA ASP A 374 10.19 -2.20 2.86
C ASP A 374 10.42 -1.03 1.90
N TRP A 375 9.35 -0.36 1.46
CA TRP A 375 9.46 0.78 0.54
C TRP A 375 10.19 1.97 1.15
N PHE A 376 10.10 2.18 2.47
CA PHE A 376 10.82 3.29 3.10
C PHE A 376 12.33 3.18 2.91
N PRO A 377 13.03 2.15 3.43
CA PRO A 377 14.47 2.04 3.22
C PRO A 377 14.82 1.84 1.74
N THR A 378 13.99 1.14 0.95
CA THR A 378 14.24 0.92 -0.48
C THR A 378 14.22 2.22 -1.28
N PHE A 379 13.26 3.12 -1.06
CA PHE A 379 13.21 4.41 -1.77
C PHE A 379 14.29 5.38 -1.31
N VAL A 380 14.65 5.37 -0.03
CA VAL A 380 15.78 6.16 0.47
C VAL A 380 17.10 5.68 -0.16
N ALA A 381 17.31 4.36 -0.27
CA ALA A 381 18.46 3.79 -0.97
C ALA A 381 18.44 4.12 -2.47
N ALA A 382 17.29 3.96 -3.15
CA ALA A 382 17.13 4.28 -4.57
C ALA A 382 17.36 5.78 -4.88
N ALA A 383 17.06 6.67 -3.93
CA ALA A 383 17.34 8.10 -4.00
C ALA A 383 18.83 8.44 -3.80
N GLY A 384 19.70 7.46 -3.53
CA GLY A 384 21.14 7.62 -3.41
C GLY A 384 21.66 7.81 -1.99
N TYR A 385 20.91 7.40 -0.96
CA TYR A 385 21.41 7.45 0.41
C TYR A 385 22.54 6.44 0.62
N GLU A 386 23.73 6.90 0.98
CA GLU A 386 24.92 6.04 1.14
C GLU A 386 24.99 5.32 2.50
N GLY A 387 24.10 5.64 3.44
CA GLY A 387 24.05 5.05 4.78
C GLY A 387 23.01 3.94 4.92
N ASP A 388 22.89 3.42 6.15
CA ASP A 388 21.79 2.53 6.54
C ASP A 388 20.74 3.34 7.30
N ILE A 389 19.69 3.76 6.59
CA ILE A 389 18.66 4.65 7.16
C ILE A 389 17.98 4.05 8.39
N LYS A 390 17.83 2.71 8.45
CA LYS A 390 17.27 2.01 9.60
C LYS A 390 18.24 2.08 10.78
N ALA A 391 19.52 1.79 10.58
CA ALA A 391 20.53 1.88 11.63
C ALA A 391 20.71 3.32 12.15
N ASP A 392 20.60 4.31 11.27
CA ASP A 392 20.76 5.72 11.63
C ASP A 392 19.54 6.23 12.42
N LEU A 393 18.32 5.87 12.02
CA LEU A 393 17.11 6.20 12.77
C LEU A 393 17.08 5.55 14.16
N MET A 394 17.59 4.32 14.32
CA MET A 394 17.70 3.71 15.65
C MET A 394 18.65 4.47 16.58
N LYS A 395 19.68 5.13 16.04
CA LYS A 395 20.64 5.95 16.80
C LYS A 395 20.15 7.37 17.04
N GLY A 396 19.16 7.83 16.29
CA GLY A 396 18.75 9.22 16.21
C GLY A 396 19.30 9.85 14.94
N LYS A 397 18.40 10.27 14.04
CA LYS A 397 18.75 10.96 12.80
C LYS A 397 17.85 12.16 12.61
N LYS A 398 18.45 13.28 12.22
CA LYS A 398 17.71 14.47 11.79
C LYS A 398 17.26 14.29 10.34
N LEU A 399 15.96 14.46 10.09
CA LEU A 399 15.36 14.48 8.75
C LEU A 399 14.47 15.72 8.64
N ASN A 400 14.69 16.53 7.60
CA ASN A 400 13.93 17.74 7.30
C ASN A 400 13.72 18.64 8.54
N GLY A 401 14.79 18.88 9.30
CA GLY A 401 14.73 19.74 10.49
C GLY A 401 14.34 19.07 11.81
N THR A 402 13.78 17.85 11.80
CA THR A 402 13.28 17.14 12.99
C THR A 402 14.17 15.96 13.34
N GLU A 403 14.46 15.76 14.63
CA GLU A 403 15.19 14.59 15.12
C GLU A 403 14.24 13.42 15.34
N TYR A 404 14.49 12.30 14.67
CA TYR A 404 13.73 11.07 14.79
C TYR A 404 14.58 9.97 15.39
N LYS A 405 14.00 9.23 16.34
CA LYS A 405 14.60 8.03 16.91
C LYS A 405 13.57 6.91 16.95
N VAL A 406 13.59 6.07 15.92
CA VAL A 406 12.59 5.02 15.69
C VAL A 406 13.24 3.73 15.23
N HIS A 407 12.48 2.64 15.22
CA HIS A 407 12.91 1.35 14.69
C HIS A 407 12.09 1.03 13.44
N LEU A 408 12.68 1.23 12.26
CA LEU A 408 12.08 0.76 11.02
C LEU A 408 12.03 -0.77 11.00
N ASP A 409 10.87 -1.33 10.69
CA ASP A 409 10.68 -2.77 10.49
C ASP A 409 10.88 -3.18 9.02
N GLY A 410 10.93 -2.20 8.12
CA GLY A 410 11.30 -2.37 6.72
C GLY A 410 12.76 -2.78 6.50
N TYR A 411 13.02 -3.36 5.33
CA TYR A 411 14.35 -3.68 4.82
C TYR A 411 14.56 -3.07 3.44
N ASP A 412 15.78 -2.66 3.13
CA ASP A 412 16.14 -2.23 1.77
C ASP A 412 16.11 -3.44 0.80
N GLN A 413 15.19 -3.39 -0.15
CA GLN A 413 14.97 -4.42 -1.17
C GLN A 413 15.64 -4.09 -2.50
N THR A 414 16.51 -3.08 -2.58
CA THR A 414 17.14 -2.67 -3.84
C THR A 414 17.84 -3.85 -4.54
N LYS A 415 18.57 -4.70 -3.80
CA LYS A 415 19.21 -5.90 -4.37
C LYS A 415 18.22 -6.92 -4.93
N LEU A 416 17.09 -7.14 -4.26
CA LEU A 416 16.01 -8.01 -4.75
C LEU A 416 15.49 -7.48 -6.10
N LEU A 417 15.29 -6.17 -6.21
CA LEU A 417 14.72 -5.50 -7.38
C LEU A 417 15.70 -5.42 -8.55
N THR A 418 16.95 -5.02 -8.31
CA THR A 418 17.89 -4.64 -9.38
C THR A 418 18.86 -5.76 -9.76
N GLU A 419 19.17 -6.67 -8.84
CA GLU A 419 20.14 -7.75 -9.05
C GLU A 419 19.47 -9.12 -9.21
N ASN A 420 18.16 -9.23 -9.00
CA ASN A 420 17.45 -10.51 -8.80
C ASN A 420 18.01 -11.28 -7.60
N GLY A 421 18.40 -10.56 -6.54
CA GLY A 421 18.86 -11.14 -5.29
C GLY A 421 17.73 -11.80 -4.49
N GLU A 422 18.08 -12.37 -3.34
CA GLU A 422 17.10 -12.82 -2.36
C GLU A 422 16.47 -11.62 -1.64
N SER A 423 15.26 -11.81 -1.10
CA SER A 423 14.65 -10.78 -0.26
C SER A 423 15.49 -10.57 1.00
N ALA A 424 15.62 -9.31 1.43
CA ALA A 424 16.20 -8.97 2.72
C ALA A 424 15.27 -9.31 3.91
N ARG A 425 14.03 -9.74 3.63
CA ARG A 425 12.99 -10.09 4.60
C ARG A 425 12.73 -11.59 4.55
N ASP A 426 12.73 -12.23 5.73
CA ASP A 426 12.33 -13.63 5.90
C ASP A 426 11.06 -13.77 6.77
N GLU A 427 10.65 -12.68 7.42
CA GLU A 427 9.55 -12.65 8.38
C GLU A 427 8.43 -11.65 8.05
N LEU A 428 7.18 -12.07 8.33
CA LEU A 428 6.00 -11.20 8.39
C LEU A 428 5.23 -11.41 9.69
N TRP A 429 4.62 -10.33 10.18
CA TRP A 429 3.84 -10.30 11.40
C TRP A 429 2.41 -9.87 11.08
N TYR A 430 1.44 -10.75 11.33
CA TYR A 430 0.05 -10.53 10.98
C TYR A 430 -0.67 -9.97 12.21
N PHE A 431 -0.68 -8.65 12.35
CA PHE A 431 -1.40 -7.98 13.42
C PHE A 431 -2.85 -7.69 13.01
N THR A 432 -3.82 -8.28 13.72
CA THR A 432 -5.22 -7.90 13.57
C THR A 432 -5.58 -6.95 14.69
N GLU A 433 -5.64 -5.66 14.35
CA GLU A 433 -5.60 -4.57 15.32
C GLU A 433 -4.30 -4.65 16.14
N SER A 434 -4.36 -4.59 17.47
CA SER A 434 -3.17 -4.67 18.32
C SER A 434 -2.77 -6.11 18.70
N THR A 435 -3.35 -7.13 18.07
CA THR A 435 -3.12 -8.54 18.43
C THR A 435 -2.35 -9.28 17.33
N LEU A 436 -1.23 -9.92 17.69
CA LEU A 436 -0.48 -10.79 16.79
C LEU A 436 -1.28 -12.08 16.52
N ALA A 437 -1.93 -12.15 15.36
CA ALA A 437 -2.78 -13.27 14.97
C ALA A 437 -2.01 -14.40 14.31
N ALA A 438 -0.97 -14.07 13.54
CA ALA A 438 -0.09 -15.04 12.90
C ALA A 438 1.32 -14.47 12.67
N ALA A 439 2.27 -15.35 12.36
CA ALA A 439 3.61 -14.98 11.90
C ALA A 439 3.98 -15.84 10.70
N ARG A 440 4.69 -15.30 9.72
CA ARG A 440 5.34 -16.08 8.66
C ARG A 440 6.84 -15.99 8.85
N ILE A 441 7.53 -17.14 8.80
CA ILE A 441 8.99 -17.26 8.79
C ILE A 441 9.37 -18.17 7.61
N GLY A 442 10.07 -17.63 6.62
CA GLY A 442 10.34 -18.28 5.34
C GLY A 442 9.04 -18.71 4.66
N ASP A 443 8.92 -19.97 4.30
CA ASP A 443 7.71 -20.52 3.66
C ASP A 443 6.60 -20.92 4.64
N TYR A 444 6.82 -20.78 5.95
CA TYR A 444 5.90 -21.29 6.97
C TYR A 444 5.15 -20.18 7.66
N LYS A 445 3.82 -20.33 7.74
CA LYS A 445 2.94 -19.46 8.52
C LYS A 445 2.44 -20.20 9.76
N TYR A 446 2.50 -19.52 10.90
CA TYR A 446 2.06 -19.97 12.21
C TYR A 446 0.86 -19.13 12.64
N VAL A 447 -0.29 -19.76 12.88
CA VAL A 447 -1.53 -19.10 13.25
C VAL A 447 -1.76 -19.26 14.75
N PHE A 448 -1.81 -18.15 15.48
CA PHE A 448 -2.05 -18.12 16.93
C PHE A 448 -3.53 -17.86 17.26
N ILE A 449 -4.20 -17.10 16.41
CA ILE A 449 -5.61 -16.71 16.55
C ILE A 449 -6.34 -16.97 15.24
N GLU A 450 -7.48 -17.63 15.34
CA GLU A 450 -8.42 -17.80 14.23
C GLU A 450 -9.57 -16.78 14.32
N GLN A 451 -10.15 -16.47 13.16
CA GLN A 451 -11.32 -15.61 13.01
C GLN A 451 -12.37 -16.38 12.17
N PRO A 452 -13.04 -17.39 12.74
CA PRO A 452 -13.90 -18.30 11.96
C PRO A 452 -15.08 -17.58 11.30
N ASP A 453 -15.62 -16.55 11.94
CA ASP A 453 -16.77 -15.78 11.43
C ASP A 453 -16.35 -14.47 10.73
N GLY A 454 -15.08 -14.37 10.31
CA GLY A 454 -14.55 -13.20 9.62
C GLY A 454 -14.14 -12.06 10.56
N TRP A 455 -13.94 -10.87 9.98
CA TRP A 455 -13.41 -9.70 10.71
C TRP A 455 -14.28 -9.27 11.90
N PHE A 456 -15.59 -9.20 11.71
CA PHE A 456 -16.55 -8.81 12.76
C PHE A 456 -16.82 -9.91 13.80
N GLY A 457 -16.31 -11.11 13.55
CA GLY A 457 -16.50 -12.29 14.39
C GLY A 457 -15.59 -12.34 15.62
N PRO A 458 -15.73 -13.38 16.45
CA PRO A 458 -14.85 -13.62 17.57
C PRO A 458 -13.42 -13.95 17.10
N LYS A 459 -12.44 -13.57 17.91
CA LYS A 459 -11.06 -14.05 17.83
C LYS A 459 -10.91 -15.29 18.71
N VAL A 460 -10.56 -16.44 18.13
CA VAL A 460 -10.38 -17.72 18.82
C VAL A 460 -8.90 -17.98 19.00
N LYS A 461 -8.42 -17.98 20.25
CA LYS A 461 -7.03 -18.31 20.57
C LYS A 461 -6.82 -19.82 20.47
N LEU A 462 -5.77 -20.23 19.76
CA LEU A 462 -5.37 -21.63 19.69
C LEU A 462 -4.42 -21.99 20.83
N ASP A 463 -4.62 -23.17 21.43
CA ASP A 463 -3.67 -23.73 22.40
C ASP A 463 -2.38 -24.19 21.70
N TRP A 464 -2.51 -24.66 20.47
CA TRP A 464 -1.42 -25.10 19.60
C TRP A 464 -1.50 -24.30 18.31
N PRO A 465 -0.46 -23.53 17.93
CA PRO A 465 -0.55 -22.71 16.73
C PRO A 465 -0.76 -23.57 15.48
N GLY A 466 -1.65 -23.15 14.59
CA GLY A 466 -1.78 -23.78 13.26
C GLY A 466 -0.51 -23.56 12.44
N VAL A 467 -0.18 -24.48 11.53
CA VAL A 467 0.99 -24.34 10.64
C VAL A 467 0.62 -24.63 9.20
N TYR A 468 0.97 -23.71 8.31
CA TYR A 468 0.82 -23.83 6.87
C TYR A 468 2.15 -23.63 6.18
N ASN A 469 2.46 -24.45 5.17
CA ASN A 469 3.54 -24.16 4.23
C ASN A 469 2.94 -23.41 3.02
N LEU A 470 3.22 -22.11 2.91
CA LEU A 470 2.61 -21.22 1.92
C LEU A 470 3.11 -21.45 0.48
N ARG A 471 4.11 -22.32 0.27
CA ARG A 471 4.53 -22.76 -1.07
C ARG A 471 3.83 -24.02 -1.53
N LEU A 472 3.53 -24.92 -0.59
CA LEU A 472 2.76 -26.13 -0.86
C LEU A 472 1.26 -25.86 -0.86
N ASP A 473 0.80 -24.94 0.00
CA ASP A 473 -0.59 -24.54 0.16
C ASP A 473 -0.69 -23.02 0.41
N PRO A 474 -0.58 -22.19 -0.64
CA PRO A 474 -0.71 -20.73 -0.50
C PRO A 474 -2.11 -20.29 -0.06
N PHE A 475 -3.11 -21.18 -0.08
CA PHE A 475 -4.50 -20.86 0.18
C PHE A 475 -4.94 -21.20 1.61
N GLU A 476 -4.04 -21.73 2.45
CA GLU A 476 -4.32 -22.14 3.84
C GLU A 476 -5.49 -23.13 3.96
N LYS A 477 -5.62 -24.04 2.99
CA LYS A 477 -6.67 -25.07 2.91
C LYS A 477 -6.39 -26.30 3.76
N MET A 478 -5.14 -26.62 4.02
CA MET A 478 -4.72 -27.91 4.57
C MET A 478 -4.17 -27.75 6.00
N SER A 479 -5.05 -27.85 7.00
CA SER A 479 -4.68 -27.94 8.42
C SER A 479 -4.73 -29.37 8.95
N ILE A 480 -4.46 -29.55 10.25
CA ILE A 480 -4.67 -30.82 10.96
C ILE A 480 -6.15 -31.20 10.84
N GLY A 481 -6.43 -32.35 10.24
CA GLY A 481 -7.79 -32.88 10.06
C GLY A 481 -8.37 -32.64 8.66
N ASP A 482 -7.81 -31.74 7.87
CA ASP A 482 -8.30 -31.43 6.50
C ASP A 482 -7.81 -32.44 5.44
N SER A 483 -6.86 -33.30 5.80
CA SER A 483 -6.28 -34.31 4.92
C SER A 483 -5.88 -35.57 5.69
N MET A 484 -5.94 -36.72 5.02
CA MET A 484 -5.52 -38.03 5.56
C MET A 484 -4.08 -38.03 6.08
N TYR A 485 -3.22 -37.15 5.55
CA TYR A 485 -1.79 -37.12 5.87
C TYR A 485 -1.31 -35.79 6.47
N ALA A 486 -2.17 -34.76 6.58
CA ALA A 486 -1.77 -33.47 7.14
C ALA A 486 -1.29 -33.59 8.59
N ALA A 487 -1.95 -34.42 9.40
CA ALA A 487 -1.51 -34.71 10.77
C ALA A 487 -0.11 -35.33 10.81
N ASN A 488 0.19 -36.31 9.93
CA ASN A 488 1.51 -36.93 9.85
C ASN A 488 2.57 -35.91 9.44
N TRP A 489 2.31 -35.12 8.41
CA TRP A 489 3.23 -34.06 7.98
C TRP A 489 3.53 -33.11 9.13
N TRP A 490 2.50 -32.64 9.83
CA TRP A 490 2.62 -31.72 10.95
C TRP A 490 3.48 -32.29 12.10
N THR A 491 3.40 -33.60 12.40
CA THR A 491 4.25 -34.21 13.45
C THR A 491 5.75 -34.13 13.15
N TYR A 492 6.15 -34.04 11.88
CA TYR A 492 7.55 -33.88 11.49
C TYR A 492 8.03 -32.43 11.51
N GLU A 493 7.12 -31.46 11.60
CA GLU A 493 7.43 -30.03 11.63
C GLU A 493 7.47 -29.46 13.05
N PHE A 494 7.30 -30.30 14.09
CA PHE A 494 7.12 -29.86 15.48
C PHE A 494 8.28 -29.02 16.03
N TRP A 495 9.51 -29.28 15.56
CA TRP A 495 10.71 -28.52 15.95
C TRP A 495 10.63 -27.03 15.57
N ARG A 496 9.80 -26.66 14.59
CA ARG A 496 9.62 -25.27 14.14
C ARG A 496 9.00 -24.35 15.17
N TYR A 497 8.21 -24.88 16.11
CA TYR A 497 7.60 -24.06 17.16
C TYR A 497 8.64 -23.37 18.04
N VAL A 498 9.80 -24.00 18.24
CA VAL A 498 10.92 -23.39 18.96
C VAL A 498 11.45 -22.18 18.20
N PHE A 499 11.55 -22.26 16.87
CA PHE A 499 12.03 -21.16 16.04
C PHE A 499 11.07 -19.99 16.02
N VAL A 500 9.77 -20.22 15.80
CA VAL A 500 8.80 -19.10 15.80
C VAL A 500 8.72 -18.42 17.17
N GLN A 501 8.86 -19.16 18.28
CA GLN A 501 8.94 -18.56 19.62
C GLN A 501 10.17 -17.64 19.76
N GLN A 502 11.32 -18.03 19.22
CA GLN A 502 12.53 -17.20 19.23
C GLN A 502 12.34 -15.94 18.39
N GLU A 503 11.76 -16.04 17.21
CA GLU A 503 11.49 -14.86 16.35
C GLU A 503 10.48 -13.91 16.99
N VAL A 504 9.40 -14.43 17.59
CA VAL A 504 8.43 -13.62 18.35
C VAL A 504 9.10 -12.95 19.55
N ALA A 505 10.03 -13.62 20.23
CA ALA A 505 10.79 -13.02 21.32
C ALA A 505 11.72 -11.89 20.84
N LYS A 506 12.32 -12.00 19.64
CA LYS A 506 13.09 -10.91 19.03
C LYS A 506 12.19 -9.71 18.71
N LEU A 507 11.02 -9.94 18.10
CA LEU A 507 10.04 -8.88 17.86
C LEU A 507 9.62 -8.19 19.17
N ALA A 508 9.31 -8.97 20.20
CA ALA A 508 8.95 -8.43 21.51
C ALA A 508 10.06 -7.56 22.10
N LYS A 509 11.33 -7.97 21.93
CA LYS A 509 12.48 -7.16 22.35
C LYS A 509 12.55 -5.82 21.62
N THR A 510 12.32 -5.77 20.31
CA THR A 510 12.33 -4.49 19.58
C THR A 510 11.19 -3.57 20.02
N ALA A 511 10.04 -4.12 20.44
CA ALA A 511 8.94 -3.35 21.03
C ALA A 511 9.22 -2.87 22.47
N ILE A 512 10.14 -3.52 23.19
CA ILE A 512 10.62 -3.05 24.50
C ILE A 512 11.63 -1.92 24.31
N ASP A 513 12.58 -2.11 23.39
CA ASP A 513 13.64 -1.13 23.10
C ASP A 513 13.07 0.14 22.43
N PHE A 514 12.02 -0.03 21.62
CA PHE A 514 11.28 1.03 20.93
C PHE A 514 9.76 0.84 21.13
N PRO A 515 9.21 1.33 22.25
CA PRO A 515 7.79 1.15 22.57
C PRO A 515 6.87 1.91 21.58
N PRO A 516 5.62 1.45 21.42
CA PRO A 516 4.62 2.18 20.65
C PRO A 516 4.52 3.66 21.04
N MET A 517 4.45 4.52 20.04
CA MET A 517 4.37 5.98 20.18
C MET A 517 3.05 6.42 20.80
N GLN A 518 1.99 5.63 20.58
CA GLN A 518 0.68 5.80 21.19
C GLN A 518 -0.05 4.45 21.26
N PRO A 519 -1.08 4.32 22.13
CA PRO A 519 -1.92 3.13 22.16
C PRO A 519 -2.63 2.89 20.81
N GLY A 520 -2.84 1.62 20.46
CA GLY A 520 -3.62 1.24 19.29
C GLY A 520 -5.08 1.71 19.38
N ALA A 521 -5.63 2.21 18.28
CA ALA A 521 -7.07 2.41 18.17
C ALA A 521 -7.81 1.06 18.23
N SER A 522 -8.94 1.01 18.94
CA SER A 522 -9.82 -0.16 19.00
C SER A 522 -11.27 0.30 19.00
N PHE A 523 -12.12 -0.42 18.24
CA PHE A 523 -13.57 -0.25 18.29
C PHE A 523 -14.18 -0.77 19.60
N ASN A 524 -13.46 -1.63 20.31
CA ASN A 524 -13.93 -2.26 21.53
C ASN A 524 -13.53 -1.46 22.76
N LEU A 525 -14.38 -1.49 23.78
CA LEU A 525 -14.17 -0.84 25.07
C LEU A 525 -12.97 -1.39 25.86
N GLU A 526 -12.13 -2.28 25.31
CA GLU A 526 -10.96 -2.83 26.02
C GLU A 526 -9.97 -1.72 26.40
N ALA A 527 -9.74 -0.71 25.54
CA ALA A 527 -8.94 0.46 25.90
C ALA A 527 -9.57 1.25 27.06
N VAL A 528 -10.90 1.38 27.09
CA VAL A 528 -11.65 2.00 28.20
C VAL A 528 -11.56 1.15 29.46
N LYS A 529 -11.66 -0.18 29.35
CA LYS A 529 -11.50 -1.12 30.48
C LYS A 529 -10.09 -1.07 31.05
N ASP A 530 -9.06 -0.95 30.22
CA ASP A 530 -7.68 -0.84 30.68
C ASP A 530 -7.39 0.54 31.29
N GLN A 531 -8.00 1.62 30.78
CA GLN A 531 -7.99 2.92 31.44
C GLN A 531 -8.70 2.89 32.80
N VAL A 532 -9.87 2.23 32.88
CA VAL A 532 -10.60 2.03 34.14
C VAL A 532 -9.81 1.15 35.11
N LYS A 533 -9.16 0.08 34.65
CA LYS A 533 -8.26 -0.76 35.47
C LYS A 533 -7.04 0.03 35.94
N LYS A 534 -6.43 0.86 35.09
CA LYS A 534 -5.33 1.78 35.48
C LYS A 534 -5.79 2.83 36.50
N ALA A 535 -7.00 3.37 36.35
CA ALA A 535 -7.58 4.32 37.29
C ALA A 535 -8.01 3.67 38.62
N ILE A 536 -8.40 2.39 38.60
CA ILE A 536 -8.71 1.60 39.81
C ILE A 536 -7.42 1.20 40.53
N SER A 537 -6.39 0.75 39.80
CA SER A 537 -5.08 0.40 40.37
C SER A 537 -4.36 1.62 40.97
N SER A 538 -4.43 2.78 40.32
CA SER A 538 -3.89 4.03 40.88
C SER A 538 -4.65 4.56 42.11
N ARG A 539 -5.93 4.17 42.29
CA ARG A 539 -6.71 4.45 43.50
C ARG A 539 -6.54 3.42 44.61
N THR A 540 -6.08 2.21 44.30
CA THR A 540 -5.97 1.11 45.27
C THR A 540 -4.56 0.92 45.83
N GLY A 541 -3.56 1.63 45.32
CA GLY A 541 -2.26 1.78 46.00
C GLY A 541 -1.61 0.48 46.45
N ASN A 542 -1.56 -0.53 45.57
CA ASN A 542 -0.77 -1.75 45.74
C ASN A 542 0.29 -1.85 44.65
#